data_AF-A0A960BBJ3-F1
#
_entry.id   AF-A0A960BBJ3-F1
#
_cell.length_a   1.000
_cell.length_b   1.000
_cell.length_c   1.000
_cell.angle_alpha   90.00
_cell.angle_beta   90.00
_cell.angle_gamma   90.00
#
_symmetry.space_group_name_H-M   'P 1'
#
loop_
_entity.id
_entity.type
_entity.pdbx_description
1 polymer ?
#
loop_
_entity_poly.entity_id
_entity_poly.type
_entity_poly.pdbx_seq_one_letter_code
_entity_poly.pdbx_strand_id
1 'polypeptide(L)' 'MIDRYDTAQIEADPTLPLVRITRDFAATPAQVQRAHTDPELYARWVGPNDVTTRIDHWDARS' A
#
# COMPACT_ATOMS: atom_id res chain seq x y z
N MET A 1 24.11 1.65 5.83
CA MET A 1 23.18 0.58 6.22
C MET A 1 21.83 1.05 5.74
N ILE A 2 21.19 0.34 4.80
CA ILE A 2 19.83 0.69 4.43
C ILE A 2 18.98 0.10 5.55
N ASP A 3 18.34 0.96 6.34
CA ASP A 3 17.42 0.52 7.36
C ASP A 3 16.30 -0.26 6.69
N ARG A 4 16.05 -1.48 7.16
CA ARG A 4 15.00 -2.35 6.63
C ARG A 4 13.73 -2.15 7.45
N TYR A 5 12.63 -1.87 6.76
CA TYR A 5 11.32 -1.58 7.37
C TYR A 5 10.41 -2.80 7.31
N ASP A 6 10.70 -3.84 8.10
CA ASP A 6 9.87 -5.07 8.13
C ASP A 6 8.44 -4.81 8.66
N THR A 7 8.25 -3.71 9.42
CA THR A 7 6.95 -3.16 9.80
C THR A 7 6.79 -1.75 9.23
N ALA A 8 5.55 -1.28 9.11
CA ALA A 8 5.29 0.07 8.59
C ALA A 8 5.77 1.13 9.60
N GLN A 9 6.72 1.95 9.20
CA GLN A 9 7.02 3.22 9.88
C GLN A 9 6.01 4.27 9.41
N ILE A 10 5.40 4.98 10.36
CA ILE A 10 4.35 5.97 10.10
C ILE A 10 4.75 7.27 10.80
N GLU A 11 4.87 8.34 10.04
CA GLU A 11 5.34 9.64 10.51
C GLU A 11 4.40 10.74 10.03
N ALA A 12 3.92 11.58 10.94
CA ALA A 12 3.24 12.81 10.57
C ALA A 12 4.32 13.88 10.24
N ASP A 13 4.20 14.53 9.09
CA ASP A 13 5.10 15.63 8.77
C ASP A 13 4.80 16.83 9.69
N PRO A 14 5.82 17.47 10.28
CA PRO A 14 5.60 18.54 11.24
C PRO A 14 5.13 19.86 10.61
N THR A 15 5.26 20.01 9.29
CA THR A 15 5.02 21.28 8.59
C THR A 15 4.00 21.18 7.47
N LEU A 16 3.73 19.98 6.97
CA LEU A 16 2.80 19.71 5.89
C LEU A 16 1.66 18.80 6.37
N PRO A 17 0.45 18.91 5.82
CA PRO A 17 -0.66 18.02 6.14
C PRO A 17 -0.51 16.66 5.42
N LEU A 18 0.57 15.94 5.71
CA LEU A 18 0.87 14.63 5.12
C LEU A 18 1.30 13.61 6.19
N VAL A 19 1.01 12.35 5.92
CA VAL A 19 1.52 11.21 6.67
C VAL A 19 2.45 10.43 5.73
N ARG A 20 3.70 10.23 6.14
CA ARG A 20 4.66 9.37 5.44
C ARG A 20 4.58 7.97 6.01
N ILE A 21 4.41 6.99 5.12
CA ILE A 21 4.41 5.57 5.47
C ILE A 21 5.51 4.88 4.67
N THR A 22 6.43 4.20 5.36
CA THR A 22 7.53 3.45 4.74
C THR A 22 7.49 2.00 5.20
N ARG A 23 7.53 1.06 4.25
CA ARG A 23 7.57 -0.38 4.54
C ARG A 23 8.29 -1.13 3.43
N ASP A 24 9.15 -2.08 3.81
CA ASP A 24 9.79 -3.00 2.89
C ASP A 24 8.97 -4.28 2.72
N PHE A 25 8.93 -4.78 1.49
CA PHE A 25 8.29 -6.04 1.15
C PHE A 25 9.33 -7.01 0.61
N ALA A 26 9.22 -8.29 0.97
CA ALA A 26 9.95 -9.37 0.32
C ALA A 26 9.35 -9.68 -1.07
N ALA A 27 9.34 -8.67 -1.96
CA ALA A 27 8.73 -8.69 -3.28
C ALA A 27 9.48 -7.75 -4.22
N THR A 28 9.32 -7.93 -5.52
CA THR A 28 9.85 -6.99 -6.52
C THR A 28 8.96 -5.75 -6.64
N PRO A 29 9.47 -4.61 -7.14
CA PRO A 29 8.66 -3.43 -7.40
C PRO A 29 7.44 -3.71 -8.29
N ALA A 30 7.60 -4.56 -9.32
CA ALA A 30 6.51 -4.95 -10.22
C ALA A 30 5.40 -5.74 -9.49
N GLN A 31 5.76 -6.59 -8.52
CA GLN A 31 4.78 -7.31 -7.71
C GLN A 31 4.01 -6.36 -6.78
N VAL A 32 4.70 -5.40 -6.14
CA VAL A 32 4.05 -4.41 -5.28
C VAL A 32 3.14 -3.49 -6.11
N GLN A 33 3.60 -3.04 -7.28
CA GLN A 33 2.78 -2.25 -8.20
C GLN A 33 1.52 -3.01 -8.63
N ARG A 34 1.66 -4.28 -9.02
CA ARG A 34 0.52 -5.13 -9.39
C ARG A 34 -0.47 -5.28 -8.24
N ALA A 35 -0.03 -5.43 -7.00
CA ALA A 35 -0.92 -5.47 -5.84
C ALA A 35 -1.77 -4.20 -5.67
N HIS A 36 -1.33 -3.07 -6.24
CA HIS A 36 -2.05 -1.79 -6.21
C HIS A 36 -2.92 -1.54 -7.46
N THR A 37 -2.68 -2.22 -8.58
CA THR A 37 -3.36 -1.95 -9.86
C THR A 37 -4.21 -3.11 -10.40
N ASP A 38 -3.97 -4.34 -9.94
CA ASP A 38 -4.81 -5.50 -10.25
C ASP A 38 -6.01 -5.52 -9.28
N PRO A 39 -7.27 -5.38 -9.78
CA PRO A 39 -8.44 -5.23 -8.92
C PRO A 39 -8.68 -6.46 -8.03
N GLU A 40 -8.38 -7.66 -8.54
CA GLU A 40 -8.58 -8.89 -7.76
C GLU A 40 -7.58 -9.00 -6.61
N LEU A 41 -6.38 -8.42 -6.75
CA LEU A 41 -5.39 -8.37 -5.67
C LEU A 41 -5.68 -7.22 -4.70
N TYR A 42 -6.04 -6.05 -5.22
CA TYR A 42 -6.30 -4.87 -4.41
C TYR A 42 -7.42 -5.10 -3.39
N ALA A 43 -8.53 -5.71 -3.83
CA ALA A 43 -9.67 -6.03 -2.98
C ALA A 43 -9.34 -6.97 -1.80
N ARG A 44 -8.19 -7.67 -1.84
CA ARG A 44 -7.78 -8.61 -0.78
C ARG A 44 -7.10 -7.93 0.40
N TRP A 45 -6.55 -6.73 0.22
CA TRP A 45 -5.71 -6.10 1.25
C TRP A 45 -6.13 -4.67 1.60
N VAL A 46 -6.82 -3.95 0.70
CA VAL A 46 -7.21 -2.57 0.98
C VAL A 46 -8.28 -2.53 2.08
N GLY A 47 -8.02 -1.67 3.06
CA GLY A 47 -8.89 -1.47 4.22
C GLY A 47 -8.40 -2.18 5.48
N PRO A 48 -8.97 -1.88 6.65
CA PRO A 48 -8.74 -2.64 7.87
C PRO A 48 -9.23 -4.09 7.78
N ASN A 49 -8.75 -4.96 8.68
CA ASN A 49 -9.04 -6.40 8.64
C ASN A 49 -10.51 -6.78 8.88
N ASP A 50 -11.34 -5.87 9.39
CA ASP A 50 -12.74 -6.09 9.74
C ASP A 50 -13.73 -5.66 8.65
N VAL A 51 -13.23 -5.20 7.50
CA VAL A 51 -14.04 -4.82 6.34
C VAL A 51 -13.64 -5.59 5.08
N THR A 52 -14.60 -5.71 4.16
CA THR A 52 -14.38 -6.31 2.85
C THR A 52 -14.53 -5.26 1.76
N THR A 53 -13.69 -5.35 0.73
CA THR A 53 -13.75 -4.41 -0.40
C THR A 53 -14.54 -4.99 -1.56
N ARG A 54 -15.57 -4.25 -1.99
CA ARG A 54 -16.30 -4.47 -3.24
C ARG A 54 -15.97 -3.33 -4.20
N ILE A 55 -15.36 -3.66 -5.34
CA ILE A 55 -14.97 -2.67 -6.35
C ILE A 55 -16.14 -2.47 -7.32
N ASP A 56 -16.71 -1.26 -7.33
CA ASP A 56 -17.78 -0.86 -8.26
C ASP A 56 -17.26 -0.48 -9.65
N HIS A 57 -16.12 0.19 -9.68
CA HIS A 57 -15.46 0.64 -10.90
C HIS A 57 -13.94 0.59 -10.69
N TRP A 58 -13.22 0.20 -11.74
CA TRP A 58 -11.77 0.10 -11.72
C TRP A 58 -11.19 0.65 -13.02
N ASP A 59 -10.35 1.68 -12.91
CA ASP A 59 -9.64 2.28 -14.04
C ASP A 59 -8.18 2.62 -13.65
N ALA A 60 -7.57 1.75 -12.83
CA ALA A 60 -6.15 1.88 -12.51
C ALA A 60 -5.33 1.50 -13.74
N ARG A 61 -4.44 2.41 -14.17
CA ARG A 61 -3.55 2.21 -15.31
C ARG A 61 -2.10 2.40 -14.84
N SER A 62 -1.19 1.58 -15.35
CA SER A 62 0.26 1.60 -15.06
C SER A 62 1.04 2.22 -16.19
#